data_AF-A0AAU4U062-F1
#
_entry.id   AF-A0AAU4U062-F1
#
_cell.length_a   1.000
_cell.length_b   1.000
_cell.length_c   1.000
_cell.angle_alpha   90.00
_cell.angle_beta   90.00
_cell.angle_gamma   90.00
#
_symmetry.space_group_name_H-M   'P 1'
#
loop_
_entity.id
_entity.type
_entity.pdbx_description
1 polymer ?
#
loop_
_entity_poly.entity_id
_entity_poly.type
_entity_poly.pdbx_seq_one_letter_code
_entity_poly.pdbx_strand_id
1 'polypeptide(L)' 'MARITTTADLVTWDAFEQPHRTTRDYTAFGPFHFDRHQYDDALRALSATISSDNR' A
#
# COMPACT_ATOMS: atom_id res chain seq x y z
N MET A 1 -0.89 9.04 -4.76
CA MET A 1 -0.29 7.74 -5.09
C MET A 1 0.88 7.46 -4.17
N ALA A 2 1.22 6.20 -4.02
CA ALA A 2 2.41 5.76 -3.29
C ALA A 2 3.12 4.74 -4.18
N ARG A 3 4.45 4.66 -4.08
CA ARG A 3 5.22 3.57 -4.65
C ARG A 3 5.12 2.37 -3.72
N ILE A 4 4.92 1.18 -4.31
CA ILE A 4 4.89 -0.07 -3.56
C ILE A 4 6.01 -0.96 -4.11
N THR A 5 6.92 -1.38 -3.23
CA THR A 5 8.05 -2.25 -3.59
C THR A 5 7.93 -3.61 -2.92
N THR A 6 7.98 -4.63 -3.78
CA THR A 6 8.01 -6.08 -3.59
C THR A 6 9.35 -6.74 -3.23
N THR A 7 9.61 -7.26 -2.01
CA THR A 7 10.69 -8.25 -1.80
C THR A 7 10.14 -9.61 -1.33
N ALA A 8 11.03 -10.57 -1.09
CA ALA A 8 10.66 -11.90 -0.61
C ALA A 8 9.97 -11.84 0.76
N ASP A 9 10.48 -11.00 1.66
CA ASP A 9 10.03 -10.97 3.07
C ASP A 9 9.34 -9.65 3.45
N LEU A 10 9.49 -8.61 2.63
CA LEU A 10 9.04 -7.26 2.97
C LEU A 10 8.29 -6.58 1.82
N VAL A 11 7.22 -5.87 2.20
CA VAL A 11 6.53 -4.89 1.35
C VAL A 11 6.79 -3.49 1.90
N THR A 12 7.27 -2.59 1.05
CA THR A 12 7.53 -1.19 1.41
C THR A 12 6.60 -0.27 0.64
N TRP A 13 5.96 0.66 1.34
CA TRP A 13 5.21 1.76 0.75
C TRP A 13 5.94 3.08 1.02
N ASP A 14 6.28 3.80 -0.05
CA ASP A 14 7.06 5.04 0.00
C ASP A 14 6.63 6.02 -1.11
N ALA A 15 7.40 7.11 -1.26
CA ALA A 15 7.20 8.13 -2.29
C ALA A 15 5.73 8.58 -2.43
N PHE A 16 5.16 9.00 -1.30
CA PHE A 16 3.78 9.44 -1.25
C PHE A 16 3.63 10.78 -1.97
N GLU A 17 2.67 10.85 -2.88
CA GLU A 17 2.37 12.05 -3.65
C GLU A 17 0.86 12.24 -3.80
N GLN A 18 0.40 13.48 -3.88
CA GLN A 18 -1.01 13.81 -4.13
C GLN A 18 -1.09 14.76 -5.33
N PRO A 19 -1.53 14.29 -6.52
CA PRO A 19 -1.54 15.10 -7.75
C PRO A 19 -2.31 16.42 -7.66
N HIS A 20 -3.33 16.48 -6.80
CA HIS A 20 -4.15 17.69 -6.59
C HIS A 20 -3.66 18.58 -5.44
N ARG A 21 -2.57 18.20 -4.75
CA ARG A 21 -1.98 18.93 -3.62
C ARG A 21 -0.45 18.91 -3.70
N THR A 22 0.07 19.41 -4.81
CA THR A 22 1.51 19.36 -5.17
C THR A 22 2.41 20.20 -4.26
N THR A 23 1.87 21.15 -3.51
CA THR A 23 2.64 22.02 -2.59
C THR A 23 2.87 21.40 -1.22
N ARG A 24 2.23 20.26 -0.92
CA ARG A 24 2.35 19.61 0.39
C ARG A 24 3.49 18.62 0.35
N ASP A 25 4.42 18.77 1.30
CA ASP A 25 5.52 17.84 1.47
C ASP A 25 5.04 16.58 2.20
N TYR A 26 5.21 15.43 1.55
CA TYR A 26 4.89 14.11 2.09
C TYR A 26 6.15 13.27 2.35
N THR A 27 7.35 13.85 2.26
CA THR A 27 8.62 13.14 2.50
C THR A 27 8.74 12.60 3.93
N ALA A 28 8.11 13.27 4.90
CA ALA A 28 8.03 12.78 6.28
C ALA A 28 7.02 11.63 6.46
N PHE A 29 6.26 11.27 5.42
CA PHE A 29 5.26 10.22 5.46
C PHE A 29 5.87 8.91 4.92
N GLY A 30 6.30 8.04 5.84
CA GLY A 30 6.89 6.75 5.51
C GLY A 30 8.43 6.76 5.45
N PRO A 31 9.06 5.63 5.05
CA PRO A 31 8.43 4.43 4.49
C PRO A 31 7.63 3.60 5.52
N PHE A 32 6.53 3.00 5.07
CA PHE A 32 5.82 1.98 5.84
C PHE A 32 6.26 0.60 5.39
N HIS A 33 6.53 -0.27 6.36
CA HIS A 33 7.05 -1.61 6.14
C HIS A 33 6.06 -2.65 6.65
N PHE A 34 5.84 -3.69 5.85
CA PHE A 34 4.96 -4.79 6.18
C PHE A 34 5.67 -6.12 5.92
N ASP A 35 5.46 -7.08 6.79
CA ASP A 35 5.82 -8.48 6.52
C ASP A 35 5.06 -8.97 5.28
N ARG A 36 5.78 -9.67 4.39
CA ARG A 36 5.21 -10.07 3.10
C ARG A 36 4.05 -11.04 3.23
N HIS A 37 4.16 -12.03 4.12
CA HIS A 37 3.13 -13.04 4.28
C HIS A 37 1.85 -12.44 4.85
N GLN A 38 1.98 -11.59 5.88
CA GLN A 38 0.84 -10.90 6.47
C GLN A 38 0.15 -9.96 5.47
N TYR A 39 0.93 -9.25 4.66
CA TYR A 39 0.40 -8.35 3.64
C TYR A 39 -0.39 -9.10 2.56
N ASP A 40 0.15 -10.21 2.05
CA ASP A 40 -0.52 -11.02 1.03
C ASP A 40 -1.83 -11.64 1.55
N ASP A 41 -1.86 -12.07 2.81
CA ASP A 41 -3.07 -12.62 3.43
C ASP A 41 -4.14 -11.54 3.66
N ALA A 42 -3.74 -10.34 4.08
CA ALA A 42 -4.64 -9.19 4.17
C ALA A 42 -5.21 -8.81 2.80
N LEU A 43 -4.40 -8.81 1.73
CA LEU A 43 -4.86 -8.56 0.36
C LEU A 43 -5.85 -9.62 -0.14
N ARG A 44 -5.60 -10.91 0.16
CA ARG A 44 -6.53 -11.99 -0.17
C ARG A 44 -7.88 -11.82 0.51
N ALA A 45 -7.87 -11.52 1.81
CA ALA A 45 -9.10 -11.27 2.57
C ALA A 45 -9.87 -10.07 1.99
N LEU A 46 -9.18 -8.96 1.73
CA LEU A 46 -9.79 -7.76 1.14
C LEU A 46 -10.39 -8.03 -0.25
N SER A 47 -9.67 -8.75 -1.10
CA SER A 47 -10.12 -9.07 -2.47
C SER A 47 -11.38 -9.94 -2.46
N ALA A 48 -11.47 -10.88 -1.52
CA ALA A 48 -12.67 -11.70 -1.32
C ALA A 48 -13.88 -10.86 -0.89
N THR A 49 -13.68 -9.89 0.02
CA THR A 49 -14.73 -8.94 0.43
C THR A 49 -15.22 -8.11 -0.74
N ILE A 50 -14.31 -7.48 -1.50
CA ILE A 50 -14.67 -6.62 -2.64
C ILE A 50 -15.42 -7.42 -3.71
N SER A 51 -14.98 -8.65 -3.99
CA SER A 51 -15.63 -9.51 -4.98
C SER A 51 -17.03 -9.95 -4.56
N SER A 52 -17.30 -10.01 -3.25
CA SER A 52 -18.60 -10.39 -2.70
C SER A 52 -19.59 -9.23 -2.67
N ASP A 53 -19.10 -8.01 -2.48
CA ASP A 53 -19.91 -6.77 -2.47
C ASP A 53 -20.34 -6.34 -3.88
N ASN A 54 -19.57 -6.73 -4.91
CA ASN A 54 -19.84 -6.41 -6.30
C ASN A 54 -20.75 -7.44 -7.01
N ARG A 55 -21.51 -8.24 -6.24
CA ARG A 55 -22.41 -9.30 -6.73
C ARG A 55 -23.84 -9.08 -6.24
#